data_AF-A0AAV1NED8-F1
#
_entry.id   AF-A0AAV1NED8-F1
#
_cell.length_a   1.000
_cell.length_b   1.000
_cell.length_c   1.000
_cell.angle_alpha   90.00
_cell.angle_beta   90.00
_cell.angle_gamma   90.00
#
_symmetry.space_group_name_H-M   'P 1'
#
loop_
_entity.id
_entity.type
_entity.pdbx_description
1 polymer ?
#
loop_
_entity_poly.entity_id
_entity_poly.type
_entity_poly.pdbx_seq_one_letter_code
_entity_poly.pdbx_strand_id
1 'polypeptide(L)'
;MVPYFCLLFCWLALPLKGLEIFDPEEVEYIRSHVTATVGSSVTLDCGSTMPTIFIWGFTKPGADNNMAVAYNYGQGPKLQSQSSSLGRMQVPFNTSALLIEGLQQDAEGMYTCQALYDTDEGARVTFYFTRLDLEDD
;
A
#
# COMPACT_ATOMS: atom_id res chain seq x y z
N MET A 1 36.02 39.47 10.83
CA MET A 1 35.26 39.71 9.58
C MET A 1 34.82 38.34 9.07
N VAL A 2 33.56 38.18 8.65
CA VAL A 2 32.86 36.91 8.30
C VAL A 2 32.21 36.14 9.47
N PRO A 3 31.08 36.65 10.02
CA PRO A 3 30.07 35.80 10.65
C PRO A 3 28.67 35.99 10.02
N TYR A 4 28.57 36.67 8.87
CA TYR A 4 27.28 37.08 8.30
C TYR A 4 26.72 36.14 7.22
N PHE A 5 27.52 35.19 6.72
CA PHE A 5 27.11 34.37 5.57
C PHE A 5 26.22 33.17 5.94
N CYS A 6 26.24 32.70 7.18
CA CYS A 6 25.36 31.59 7.62
C CYS A 6 23.91 32.03 7.86
N LEU A 7 23.66 33.29 8.23
CA LEU A 7 22.31 33.77 8.56
C LEU A 7 21.41 33.96 7.33
N LEU A 8 21.98 34.12 6.14
CA LEU A 8 21.24 34.28 4.88
C LEU A 8 20.72 32.96 4.29
N PHE A 9 21.30 31.81 4.66
CA PHE A 9 20.86 30.50 4.15
C PHE A 9 19.65 29.91 4.89
N CYS A 10 19.37 30.34 6.11
CA CYS A 10 18.19 29.90 6.86
C CYS A 10 16.87 30.50 6.35
N TRP A 11 16.91 31.60 5.61
CA TRP A 11 15.70 32.30 5.13
C TRP A 11 15.20 31.79 3.77
N LEU A 12 15.96 30.90 3.13
CA LEU A 12 15.57 30.19 1.90
C LEU A 12 15.02 28.78 2.21
N ALA A 13 14.74 28.46 3.47
CA ALA A 13 13.95 27.29 3.82
C ALA A 13 12.51 27.50 3.32
N LEU A 14 12.29 27.20 2.03
CA LEU A 14 10.96 26.93 1.50
C LEU A 14 10.29 25.98 2.49
N PRO A 15 9.05 26.23 2.92
CA PRO A 15 8.34 25.26 3.72
C PRO A 15 8.29 23.99 2.87
N LEU A 16 9.00 22.95 3.32
CA LEU A 16 8.74 21.58 2.89
C LEU A 16 7.30 21.34 3.29
N LYS A 17 6.37 21.59 2.36
CA LYS A 17 4.98 21.19 2.51
C LYS A 17 5.00 19.68 2.45
N GLY A 18 5.27 19.06 3.59
CA GLY A 18 4.95 17.66 3.82
C GLY A 18 3.45 17.50 3.63
N LEU A 19 3.06 16.30 3.22
CA LEU A 19 1.66 15.92 3.22
C LEU A 19 1.14 16.01 4.67
N GLU A 20 0.22 16.94 4.93
CA GLU A 20 -0.45 17.07 6.23
C GLU A 20 -1.85 16.47 6.09
N ILE A 21 -2.13 15.42 6.89
CA ILE A 21 -3.48 14.86 7.06
C ILE A 21 -4.06 15.59 8.26
N PHE A 22 -4.97 16.53 8.01
CA PHE A 22 -5.44 17.47 9.03
C PHE A 22 -6.53 16.90 9.93
N ASP A 23 -7.23 15.86 9.48
CA ASP A 23 -8.33 15.24 10.21
C ASP A 23 -8.23 13.69 10.19
N PRO A 24 -8.08 13.01 11.35
CA PRO A 24 -8.09 11.56 11.41
C PRO A 24 -9.43 10.90 11.02
N GLU A 25 -10.53 11.66 10.94
CA GLU A 25 -11.81 11.21 10.38
C GLU A 25 -11.83 11.15 8.85
N GLU A 26 -10.85 11.76 8.16
CA GLU A 26 -10.68 11.64 6.69
C GLU A 26 -10.10 10.28 6.25
N VAL A 27 -9.82 9.40 7.21
CA VAL A 27 -9.34 8.05 6.94
C VAL A 27 -10.50 7.08 6.75
N GLU A 28 -10.70 6.65 5.51
CA GLU A 28 -11.73 5.66 5.18
C GLU A 28 -11.19 4.23 5.33
N TYR A 29 -12.00 3.33 5.90
CA TYR A 29 -11.66 1.93 6.11
C TYR A 29 -12.65 1.04 5.36
N ILE A 30 -12.19 0.41 4.28
CA ILE A 30 -12.98 -0.49 3.44
C ILE A 30 -12.55 -1.92 3.73
N ARG A 31 -13.52 -2.82 3.94
CA ARG A 31 -13.26 -4.24 4.22
C ARG A 31 -13.92 -5.11 3.16
N SER A 32 -13.20 -6.14 2.73
CA SER A 32 -13.68 -7.15 1.81
C SER A 32 -13.20 -8.54 2.23
N HIS A 33 -13.80 -9.54 1.63
CA HIS A 33 -13.51 -10.95 1.84
C HIS A 33 -13.47 -11.63 0.49
N VAL A 34 -12.46 -12.48 0.29
CA VAL A 34 -12.23 -13.25 -0.93
C VAL A 34 -11.94 -14.68 -0.52
N THR A 35 -12.59 -15.62 -1.19
CA THR A 35 -12.28 -17.04 -1.07
C THR A 35 -11.64 -17.53 -2.36
N ALA A 36 -10.60 -18.34 -2.26
CA ALA A 36 -9.92 -18.92 -3.41
C ALA A 36 -9.36 -20.31 -3.08
N THR A 37 -9.08 -21.12 -4.10
CA THR A 37 -8.43 -22.42 -3.91
C THR A 37 -6.91 -22.31 -4.08
N VAL A 38 -6.16 -23.22 -3.47
CA VAL A 38 -4.71 -23.32 -3.63
C VAL A 38 -4.35 -23.52 -5.11
N GLY A 39 -3.31 -22.84 -5.58
CA GLY A 39 -2.86 -22.86 -6.97
C GLY A 39 -3.65 -21.95 -7.92
N SER A 40 -4.78 -21.40 -7.50
CA SER A 40 -5.55 -20.43 -8.28
C SER A 40 -4.91 -19.03 -8.29
N SER A 41 -5.58 -18.07 -8.91
CA SER A 41 -5.14 -16.67 -8.95
C SER A 41 -6.23 -15.74 -8.42
N VAL A 42 -5.83 -14.69 -7.69
CA VAL A 42 -6.72 -13.66 -7.16
C VAL A 42 -6.23 -12.27 -7.48
N THR A 43 -7.17 -11.34 -7.66
CA THR A 43 -6.88 -9.91 -7.74
C THR A 43 -7.51 -9.23 -6.53
N LEU A 44 -6.70 -8.53 -5.74
CA LEU A 44 -7.14 -7.79 -4.57
C LEU A 44 -7.12 -6.31 -4.91
N ASP A 45 -8.28 -5.65 -4.82
CA ASP A 45 -8.42 -4.26 -5.21
C ASP A 45 -7.88 -3.29 -4.14
N CYS A 46 -7.31 -2.18 -4.60
CA CYS A 46 -6.89 -1.05 -3.77
C CYS A 46 -7.48 0.24 -4.32
N GLY A 47 -8.80 0.35 -4.23
CA GLY A 47 -9.57 1.42 -4.84
C GLY A 47 -9.85 1.20 -6.33
N SER A 48 -10.79 2.00 -6.85
CA SER A 48 -11.19 1.99 -8.26
C SER A 48 -10.41 3.02 -9.11
N THR A 49 -9.69 3.93 -8.46
CA THR A 49 -8.86 4.95 -9.08
C THR A 49 -7.41 4.77 -8.62
N MET A 50 -6.45 5.13 -9.47
CA MET A 50 -5.03 5.00 -9.15
C MET A 50 -4.63 6.04 -8.08
N PRO A 51 -4.17 5.62 -6.90
CA PRO A 51 -3.67 6.55 -5.89
C PRO A 51 -2.28 7.08 -6.26
N THR A 52 -1.93 8.24 -5.71
CA THR A 52 -0.61 8.85 -5.85
C THR A 52 0.47 7.95 -5.24
N ILE A 53 0.16 7.37 -4.08
CA ILE A 53 1.00 6.42 -3.36
C ILE A 53 0.13 5.23 -2.94
N PHE A 54 0.67 4.01 -3.04
CA PHE A 54 0.08 2.87 -2.35
C PHE A 54 1.13 1.98 -1.71
N ILE A 55 0.73 1.31 -0.63
CA ILE A 55 1.53 0.28 0.04
C ILE A 55 0.63 -0.91 0.32
N TRP A 56 1.03 -2.08 -0.18
CA TRP A 56 0.43 -3.36 0.18
C TRP A 56 1.22 -4.02 1.29
N GLY A 57 0.49 -4.43 2.32
CA GLY A 57 0.97 -5.25 3.42
C GLY A 57 0.21 -6.57 3.50
N PHE A 58 0.85 -7.60 4.05
CA PHE A 58 0.30 -8.91 4.34
C PHE A 58 0.53 -9.25 5.81
N THR A 59 -0.53 -9.71 6.49
CA THR A 59 -0.47 -10.21 7.86
C THR A 59 -0.99 -11.63 7.89
N LYS A 60 -0.12 -12.57 8.30
CA LYS A 60 -0.46 -13.99 8.45
C LYS A 60 -1.45 -14.16 9.62
N PRO A 61 -2.43 -15.09 9.53
CA PRO A 61 -3.34 -15.38 10.64
C PRO A 61 -2.58 -15.71 11.93
N GLY A 62 -2.96 -15.07 13.03
CA GLY A 62 -2.34 -15.26 14.35
C GLY A 62 -0.97 -14.59 14.53
N ALA A 63 -0.49 -13.83 13.54
CA ALA A 63 0.75 -13.06 13.65
C ALA A 63 0.45 -11.56 13.81
N ASP A 64 1.31 -10.85 14.54
CA ASP A 64 1.19 -9.39 14.76
C ASP A 64 1.99 -8.57 13.73
N ASN A 65 2.84 -9.21 12.92
CA ASN A 65 3.71 -8.52 11.98
C ASN A 65 3.03 -8.34 10.60
N ASN A 66 3.03 -7.10 10.13
CA ASN A 66 2.64 -6.74 8.77
C ASN A 66 3.88 -6.69 7.87
N MET A 67 3.94 -7.58 6.88
CA MET A 67 5.00 -7.66 5.88
C MET A 67 4.62 -6.86 4.64
N ALA A 68 5.44 -5.89 4.24
CA ALA A 68 5.25 -5.19 2.97
C ALA A 68 5.46 -6.17 1.80
N VAL A 69 4.53 -6.17 0.84
CA VAL A 69 4.57 -7.07 -0.32
C VAL A 69 4.68 -6.33 -1.66
N ALA A 70 4.12 -5.13 -1.75
CA ALA A 70 4.25 -4.26 -2.91
C ALA A 70 4.08 -2.79 -2.51
N TYR A 71 4.59 -1.87 -3.31
CA TYR A 71 4.40 -0.44 -3.09
C TYR A 71 4.60 0.36 -4.37
N ASN A 72 4.06 1.57 -4.40
CA ASN A 72 4.36 2.60 -5.39
C ASN A 72 4.44 3.94 -4.67
N TYR A 73 5.59 4.60 -4.77
CA TYR A 73 5.81 5.96 -4.22
C TYR A 73 5.80 7.04 -5.32
N GLY A 74 5.03 6.82 -6.40
CA GLY A 74 4.93 7.73 -7.55
C GLY A 74 5.92 7.44 -8.69
N GLN A 75 6.76 6.40 -8.58
CA GLN A 75 7.76 6.02 -9.60
C GLN A 75 7.43 4.70 -10.29
N GLY A 76 6.20 4.21 -10.12
CA GLY A 76 5.75 2.91 -10.59
C GLY A 76 5.83 1.83 -9.49
N PRO A 77 5.09 0.73 -9.67
CA PRO A 77 4.99 -0.33 -8.67
C PRO A 77 6.29 -1.12 -8.53
N LYS A 78 6.59 -1.51 -7.30
CA LYS A 78 7.69 -2.37 -6.92
C LYS A 78 7.18 -3.49 -6.02
N LEU A 79 7.68 -4.70 -6.25
CA LEU A 79 7.41 -5.87 -5.41
C LEU A 79 8.52 -6.04 -4.37
N GLN A 80 8.14 -6.48 -3.18
CA GLN A 80 9.09 -6.86 -2.14
C GLN A 80 9.50 -8.31 -2.32
N SER A 81 10.79 -8.62 -2.07
CA SER A 81 11.34 -9.97 -2.30
C SER A 81 10.80 -11.04 -1.34
N GLN A 82 10.18 -10.62 -0.24
CA GLN A 82 9.77 -11.50 0.86
C GLN A 82 8.39 -12.16 0.66
N SER A 83 7.77 -12.01 -0.51
CA SER A 83 6.41 -12.52 -0.77
C SER A 83 6.34 -13.83 -1.55
N SER A 84 7.49 -14.43 -1.92
CA SER A 84 7.52 -15.62 -2.79
C SER A 84 6.82 -16.85 -2.20
N SER A 85 6.68 -16.94 -0.87
CA SER A 85 5.95 -18.02 -0.20
C SER A 85 4.43 -17.91 -0.32
N LEU A 86 3.90 -16.78 -0.79
CA LEU A 86 2.47 -16.52 -0.92
C LEU A 86 1.96 -16.82 -2.36
N GLY A 87 2.88 -16.93 -3.32
CA GLY A 87 2.58 -17.06 -4.74
C GLY A 87 3.37 -16.05 -5.57
N ARG A 88 3.09 -16.01 -6.87
CA ARG A 88 3.70 -15.05 -7.79
C ARG A 88 2.91 -13.75 -7.76
N MET A 89 3.46 -12.74 -7.10
CA MET A 89 2.83 -11.43 -7.02
C MET A 89 3.14 -10.56 -8.23
N GLN A 90 2.16 -9.75 -8.61
CA GLN A 90 2.24 -8.74 -9.65
C GLN A 90 1.36 -7.54 -9.27
N VAL A 91 1.78 -6.34 -9.68
CA VAL A 91 0.89 -5.18 -9.74
C VAL A 91 0.75 -4.82 -11.22
N PRO A 92 -0.42 -5.04 -11.83
CA PRO A 92 -0.63 -4.69 -13.22
C PRO A 92 -0.33 -3.21 -13.52
N PHE A 93 0.06 -2.92 -14.75
CA PHE A 93 0.38 -1.56 -15.17
C PHE A 93 -0.84 -0.64 -15.02
N ASN A 94 -0.63 0.59 -14.53
CA ASN A 94 -1.68 1.58 -14.26
C ASN A 94 -2.78 1.11 -13.30
N THR A 95 -2.49 0.15 -12.42
CA THR A 95 -3.40 -0.23 -11.34
C THR A 95 -2.69 -0.20 -10.00
N SER A 96 -3.49 -0.16 -8.94
CA SER A 96 -3.08 -0.37 -7.55
C SER A 96 -3.44 -1.77 -7.04
N ALA A 97 -4.09 -2.59 -7.87
CA ALA A 97 -4.52 -3.93 -7.48
C ALA A 97 -3.33 -4.89 -7.35
N LEU A 98 -3.41 -5.80 -6.38
CA LEU A 98 -2.43 -6.87 -6.20
C LEU A 98 -2.95 -8.15 -6.84
N LEU A 99 -2.29 -8.60 -7.89
CA LEU A 99 -2.51 -9.91 -8.49
C LEU A 99 -1.58 -10.92 -7.83
N ILE A 100 -2.14 -12.03 -7.37
CA ILE A 100 -1.37 -13.16 -6.82
C ILE A 100 -1.75 -14.39 -7.65
N GLU A 101 -0.78 -14.94 -8.37
CA GLU A 101 -0.94 -16.15 -9.16
C GLU A 101 -0.33 -17.35 -8.46
N GLY A 102 -0.92 -18.53 -8.63
CA GLY A 102 -0.40 -19.77 -8.06
C GLY A 102 -0.37 -19.71 -6.54
N LEU A 103 -1.51 -19.34 -5.93
CA LEU A 103 -1.66 -19.18 -4.50
C LEU A 103 -1.09 -20.39 -3.74
N GLN A 104 -0.27 -20.12 -2.73
CA GLN A 104 0.25 -21.14 -1.83
C GLN A 104 -0.58 -21.15 -0.53
N GLN A 105 -0.52 -22.23 0.26
CA GLN A 105 -1.25 -22.31 1.54
C GLN A 105 -0.94 -21.12 2.47
N ASP A 106 0.31 -20.67 2.48
CA ASP A 106 0.75 -19.54 3.30
C ASP A 106 0.17 -18.18 2.86
N ALA A 107 -0.55 -18.12 1.73
CA ALA A 107 -1.19 -16.90 1.23
C ALA A 107 -2.48 -16.54 1.96
N GLU A 108 -3.08 -17.46 2.71
CA GLU A 108 -4.22 -17.17 3.57
C GLU A 108 -3.84 -16.08 4.59
N GLY A 109 -4.69 -15.06 4.73
CA GLY A 109 -4.44 -13.97 5.67
C GLY A 109 -5.10 -12.65 5.33
N MET A 110 -4.63 -11.60 6.00
CA MET A 110 -5.12 -10.24 5.81
C MET A 110 -4.18 -9.46 4.90
N TYR A 111 -4.68 -9.00 3.77
CA TYR A 111 -3.99 -8.06 2.89
C TYR A 111 -4.52 -6.66 3.18
N THR A 112 -3.61 -5.71 3.37
CA THR A 112 -3.96 -4.31 3.62
C THR A 112 -3.33 -3.44 2.56
N CYS A 113 -4.13 -2.68 1.83
CA CYS A 113 -3.64 -1.60 1.00
C CYS A 113 -3.86 -0.26 1.69
N GLN A 114 -2.79 0.50 1.89
CA GLN A 114 -2.88 1.92 2.23
C GLN A 114 -2.77 2.72 0.93
N ALA A 115 -3.86 3.36 0.53
CA ALA A 115 -3.93 4.21 -0.65
C ALA A 115 -3.93 5.68 -0.22
N LEU A 116 -3.06 6.48 -0.82
CA LEU A 116 -2.98 7.91 -0.58
C LEU A 116 -3.27 8.65 -1.88
N TYR A 117 -4.27 9.51 -1.82
CA TYR A 117 -4.71 10.36 -2.92
C TYR A 117 -4.30 11.79 -2.59
N ASP A 118 -3.50 12.39 -3.46
CA ASP A 118 -3.16 13.81 -3.40
C ASP A 118 -4.07 14.53 -4.40
N THR A 119 -5.06 15.25 -3.88
CA THR A 119 -6.12 15.90 -4.68
C THR A 119 -6.14 17.40 -4.44
N ASP A 120 -6.82 18.16 -5.30
CA ASP A 120 -6.97 19.61 -5.13
C ASP A 120 -7.68 20.01 -3.81
N GLU A 121 -8.48 19.11 -3.24
CA GLU A 121 -9.17 19.29 -1.95
C GLU A 121 -8.29 18.97 -0.73
N GLY A 122 -7.12 18.36 -0.96
CA GLY A 122 -6.21 17.89 0.06
C GLY A 122 -5.81 16.43 -0.09
N ALA A 123 -4.95 16.00 0.82
CA ALA A 123 -4.48 14.63 0.92
C ALA A 123 -5.52 13.75 1.61
N ARG A 124 -5.85 12.60 1.02
CA ARG A 124 -6.79 11.64 1.60
C ARG A 124 -6.14 10.26 1.67
N VAL A 125 -6.39 9.53 2.75
CA VAL A 125 -5.87 8.18 2.94
C VAL A 125 -7.02 7.20 3.11
N THR A 126 -7.04 6.15 2.31
CA THR A 126 -8.01 5.05 2.42
C THR A 126 -7.27 3.75 2.68
N PHE A 127 -7.74 2.98 3.65
CA PHE A 127 -7.25 1.64 3.93
C PHE A 127 -8.23 0.59 3.41
N TYR A 128 -7.77 -0.29 2.54
CA TYR A 128 -8.51 -1.45 2.05
C TYR A 128 -7.99 -2.70 2.75
N PHE A 129 -8.86 -3.41 3.46
CA PHE A 129 -8.55 -4.66 4.15
C PHE A 129 -9.27 -5.80 3.45
N THR A 130 -8.51 -6.68 2.80
CA THR A 130 -9.04 -7.87 2.15
C THR A 130 -8.59 -9.09 2.93
N ARG A 131 -9.54 -9.81 3.54
CA ARG A 131 -9.28 -11.16 4.06
C ARG A 131 -9.33 -12.14 2.90
N LEU A 132 -8.25 -12.89 2.70
CA LEU A 132 -8.19 -14.02 1.77
C LEU A 132 -8.24 -15.31 2.59
N ASP A 133 -9.29 -16.09 2.40
CA ASP A 133 -9.43 -17.44 2.95
C ASP A 133 -9.17 -18.46 1.84
N LEU A 134 -8.44 -19.54 2.15
CA LEU A 134 -8.16 -20.61 1.19
C LEU A 134 -9.03 -21.83 1.46
N GLU A 135 -9.68 -22.32 0.41
CA GLU A 135 -10.40 -23.59 0.45
C GLU A 135 -9.46 -24.73 0.00
N ASP A 136 -9.53 -25.84 0.73
CA ASP A 136 -8.93 -27.10 0.30
C ASP A 136 -9.79 -27.70 -0.84
N ASP A 137 -9.12 -28.23 -1.88
CA ASP A 137 -9.76 -28.95 -2.99
C ASP A 137 -10.40 -30.29 -2.54
#